data_AF-A0A1M6RLK5-F1
#
_entry.id   AF-A0A1M6RLK5-F1
#
_cell.length_a   1.000
_cell.length_b   1.000
_cell.length_c   1.000
_cell.angle_alpha   90.00
_cell.angle_beta   90.00
_cell.angle_gamma   90.00
#
_symmetry.space_group_name_H-M   'P 1'
#
loop_
_entity.id
_entity.type
_entity.pdbx_description
1 polymer ?
#
loop_
_entity_poly.entity_id
_entity_poly.type
_entity_poly.pdbx_seq_one_letter_code
_entity_poly.pdbx_strand_id
1 'polypeptide(L)'
;MKRLDPDILDYYNEAVVNMLVEKYGYSYMEALQKFVQSKTHEMLENEDCGMTEFGAGAILEIWEAEKITGDPRNSVYIRGE
;
A
#
# COMPACT_ATOMS: atom_id res chain seq x y z
N MET A 1 18.45 -2.92 2.60
CA MET A 1 17.12 -2.68 2.02
C MET A 1 17.33 -2.15 0.63
N LYS A 2 16.91 -2.89 -0.39
CA LYS A 2 16.93 -2.40 -1.75
C LYS A 2 15.70 -1.51 -1.94
N ARG A 3 15.90 -0.23 -2.25
CA ARG A 3 14.79 0.70 -2.46
C ARG A 3 14.15 0.43 -3.81
N LEU A 4 12.83 0.39 -3.85
CA LEU A 4 12.07 0.31 -5.08
C LEU A 4 12.38 1.50 -5.99
N ASP A 5 12.29 1.27 -7.30
CA ASP A 5 12.42 2.31 -8.31
C ASP A 5 11.40 3.46 -8.05
N PRO A 6 11.84 4.74 -8.07
CA PRO A 6 10.97 5.88 -7.76
C PRO A 6 9.76 5.99 -8.68
N ASP A 7 9.89 5.69 -9.98
CA ASP A 7 8.78 5.83 -10.93
C ASP A 7 7.71 4.76 -10.67
N ILE A 8 8.14 3.56 -10.26
CA ILE A 8 7.22 2.49 -9.85
C ILE A 8 6.53 2.87 -8.53
N LEU A 9 7.28 3.40 -7.56
CA LEU A 9 6.71 3.84 -6.28
C LEU A 9 5.68 4.96 -6.46
N ASP A 10 5.97 5.95 -7.30
CA ASP A 10 5.06 7.06 -7.60
C ASP A 10 3.76 6.57 -8.26
N TYR A 11 3.85 5.58 -9.16
CA TYR A 11 2.67 4.92 -9.74
C TYR A 11 1.75 4.33 -8.66
N TYR A 12 2.31 3.56 -7.72
CA TYR A 12 1.52 2.96 -6.63
C TYR A 12 0.98 4.01 -5.67
N ASN A 13 1.77 5.04 -5.35
CA ASN A 13 1.34 6.15 -4.49
C ASN A 13 0.12 6.85 -5.10
N GLU A 14 0.19 7.26 -6.36
CA GLU A 14 -0.93 7.91 -7.04
C GLU A 14 -2.16 6.99 -7.09
N ALA A 15 -1.97 5.74 -7.51
CA ALA A 15 -3.07 4.79 -7.67
C ALA A 15 -3.79 4.49 -6.33
N VAL A 16 -3.04 4.15 -5.27
CA VAL A 16 -3.64 3.80 -3.97
C VAL A 16 -4.26 5.02 -3.29
N VAL A 17 -3.62 6.19 -3.38
CA VAL A 17 -4.17 7.43 -2.79
C VAL A 17 -5.48 7.83 -3.46
N ASN A 18 -5.57 7.73 -4.79
CA ASN A 18 -6.84 8.00 -5.49
C ASN A 18 -7.94 7.01 -5.07
N MET A 19 -7.62 5.71 -4.92
CA MET A 19 -8.60 4.73 -4.42
C MET A 19 -9.04 5.03 -2.99
N LEU A 20 -8.14 5.50 -2.12
CA LEU A 20 -8.49 5.90 -0.74
C LEU A 20 -9.43 7.12 -0.74
N VAL A 21 -9.16 8.11 -1.60
CA VAL A 21 -10.04 9.27 -1.78
C VAL A 21 -11.43 8.82 -2.23
N GLU A 22 -11.52 7.95 -3.24
CA GLU A 22 -12.78 7.46 -3.79
C GLU A 22 -13.56 6.58 -2.79
N LYS A 23 -12.88 5.64 -2.12
CA LYS A 23 -13.54 4.65 -1.24
C LYS A 23 -13.93 5.22 0.11
N TYR A 24 -13.12 6.11 0.68
CA TYR A 24 -13.28 6.59 2.05
C TYR A 24 -13.61 8.09 2.16
N GLY A 25 -13.61 8.83 1.05
CA GLY A 25 -13.95 10.26 1.03
C GLY A 25 -12.89 11.15 1.70
N TYR A 26 -11.66 10.67 1.86
CA TYR A 26 -10.56 11.47 2.39
C TYR A 26 -10.17 12.59 1.42
N SER A 27 -9.59 13.67 1.95
CA SER A 27 -8.84 14.59 1.08
C SER A 27 -7.60 13.90 0.53
N TYR A 28 -7.11 14.32 -0.64
CA TYR A 28 -5.91 13.73 -1.24
C TYR A 28 -4.70 13.74 -0.29
N MET A 29 -4.46 14.87 0.39
CA MET A 29 -3.34 14.99 1.34
C MET A 29 -3.50 14.10 2.57
N GLU A 30 -4.74 13.91 3.05
CA GLU A 30 -5.03 12.99 4.15
C GLU A 30 -4.81 11.53 3.72
N ALA A 31 -5.30 11.15 2.54
CA ALA A 31 -5.10 9.81 1.99
C ALA A 31 -3.61 9.50 1.77
N LEU A 32 -2.87 10.45 1.18
CA LEU A 32 -1.43 10.36 1.00
C LEU A 32 -0.72 10.15 2.34
N GLN A 33 -1.00 10.99 3.34
CA GLN A 33 -0.39 10.86 4.66
C GLN A 33 -0.68 9.50 5.30
N LYS A 34 -1.93 9.03 5.24
CA LYS A 34 -2.33 7.72 5.79
C LYS A 34 -1.65 6.55 5.08
N PHE A 35 -1.39 6.67 3.79
CA PHE A 35 -0.72 5.63 3.02
C PHE A 35 0.78 5.62 3.26
N VAL A 36 1.49 6.75 3.06
CA VAL A 36 2.96 6.80 3.17
C VAL A 36 3.50 6.52 4.58
N GLN A 37 2.67 6.70 5.61
CA GLN A 37 3.02 6.38 7.01
C GLN A 37 2.66 4.94 7.43
N SER A 38 2.16 4.12 6.50
CA SER A 38 1.76 2.74 6.78
C SER A 38 2.90 1.74 6.66
N LYS A 39 2.77 0.60 7.35
CA LYS A 39 3.70 -0.53 7.17
C LYS A 39 3.59 -1.14 5.77
N THR A 40 2.42 -1.03 5.15
CA THR A 40 2.19 -1.45 3.77
C THR A 40 3.06 -0.66 2.81
N HIS A 41 3.11 0.67 2.98
CA HIS A 41 3.99 1.51 2.18
C HIS A 41 5.48 1.25 2.49
N GLU A 42 5.84 1.04 3.76
CA GLU A 42 7.21 0.63 4.13
C GLU A 42 7.62 -0.68 3.42
N MET A 43 6.71 -1.66 3.33
CA MET A 43 6.96 -2.89 2.56
C MET A 43 7.03 -2.62 1.05
N LEU A 44 6.22 -1.70 0.53
CA LEU A 44 6.25 -1.33 -0.89
C LEU A 44 7.56 -0.67 -1.29
N GLU A 45 8.11 0.23 -0.45
CA GLU A 45 9.40 0.87 -0.69
C GLU A 45 10.59 -0.12 -0.66
N ASN A 46 10.40 -1.26 0.00
CA ASN A 46 11.40 -2.32 0.08
C ASN A 46 11.20 -3.35 -1.05
N GLU A 47 12.06 -3.31 -2.06
CA GLU A 47 11.99 -4.22 -3.20
C GLU A 47 12.07 -5.71 -2.78
N ASP A 48 12.76 -6.01 -1.67
CA ASP A 48 12.90 -7.36 -1.13
C ASP A 48 11.57 -7.94 -0.61
N CYS A 49 10.54 -7.11 -0.39
CA CYS A 49 9.20 -7.55 0.00
C CYS A 49 8.32 -7.99 -1.17
N GLY A 50 8.76 -7.80 -2.42
CA GLY A 50 8.04 -8.31 -3.60
C GLY A 50 6.66 -7.69 -3.84
N MET A 51 6.37 -6.53 -3.24
CA MET A 51 5.03 -5.93 -3.27
C MET A 51 4.55 -5.60 -4.69
N THR A 52 5.47 -5.40 -5.63
CA THR A 52 5.16 -5.11 -7.04
C THR A 52 4.60 -6.30 -7.82
N GLU A 53 4.59 -7.51 -7.24
CA GLU A 53 3.86 -8.66 -7.77
C GLU A 53 2.33 -8.48 -7.66
N PHE A 54 1.88 -7.55 -6.82
CA PHE A 54 0.47 -7.24 -6.60
C PHE A 54 0.07 -5.93 -7.29
N GLY A 55 -1.11 -5.88 -7.92
CA GLY A 55 -1.65 -4.63 -8.44
C GLY A 55 -2.06 -3.65 -7.33
N ALA A 56 -2.22 -2.36 -7.65
CA ALA A 56 -2.53 -1.31 -6.68
C ALA A 56 -3.81 -1.57 -5.85
N GLY A 57 -4.83 -2.23 -6.42
CA GLY A 57 -6.02 -2.65 -5.67
C GLY A 57 -5.71 -3.67 -4.57
N ALA A 58 -4.81 -4.62 -4.83
CA ALA A 58 -4.36 -5.55 -3.81
C ALA A 58 -3.49 -4.85 -2.75
N ILE A 59 -2.65 -3.88 -3.14
CA ILE A 59 -1.92 -3.04 -2.17
C ILE A 59 -2.87 -2.27 -1.24
N LEU A 60 -3.97 -1.74 -1.77
CA LEU A 60 -5.02 -1.12 -0.96
C LEU A 60 -5.61 -2.12 0.04
N GLU A 61 -6.00 -3.31 -0.41
CA GLU A 61 -6.56 -4.34 0.49
C GLU A 61 -5.54 -4.81 1.54
N ILE A 62 -4.25 -4.86 1.20
CA ILE A 62 -3.16 -5.12 2.15
C ILE A 62 -3.08 -4.00 3.21
N TRP A 63 -3.20 -2.73 2.79
CA TRP A 63 -3.28 -1.59 3.70
C TRP A 63 -4.51 -1.64 4.61
N GLU A 64 -5.66 -2.08 4.09
CA GLU A 64 -6.89 -2.26 4.86
C GLU A 64 -6.74 -3.38 5.90
N ALA A 65 -6.11 -4.49 5.52
CA ALA A 65 -5.77 -5.58 6.44
C ALA A 65 -4.84 -5.09 7.56
N GLU A 66 -3.86 -4.24 7.25
CA GLU A 66 -3.03 -3.57 8.26
C GLU A 66 -3.88 -2.70 9.19
N LYS A 67 -4.86 -1.94 8.68
CA LYS A 67 -5.70 -1.09 9.56
C LYS A 67 -6.53 -1.91 10.54
N ILE A 68 -6.93 -3.13 10.17
CA ILE A 68 -7.73 -4.03 11.01
C ILE A 68 -6.84 -4.80 12.00
N THR A 69 -5.68 -5.30 11.54
CA THR A 69 -4.88 -6.27 12.29
C THR A 69 -3.58 -5.71 12.87
N GLY A 70 -3.14 -4.54 12.40
CA GLY A 70 -1.85 -3.93 12.73
C GLY A 70 -0.65 -4.47 11.94
N ASP A 71 -0.84 -5.45 11.04
CA ASP A 71 0.22 -6.02 10.19
C ASP A 71 -0.29 -6.32 8.76
N PRO A 72 0.30 -5.71 7.70
CA PRO A 72 -0.07 -5.99 6.32
C PRO A 72 0.05 -7.47 5.91
N ARG A 73 0.94 -8.23 6.58
CA ARG A 73 1.14 -9.66 6.28
C ARG A 73 -0.06 -10.54 6.61
N ASN A 74 -1.03 -10.02 7.34
CA ASN A 74 -2.29 -10.72 7.62
C ASN A 74 -3.33 -10.60 6.50
N SER A 75 -3.01 -9.88 5.42
CA SER A 75 -3.83 -9.86 4.20
C SER A 75 -3.91 -11.24 3.55
N VAL A 76 -5.01 -11.50 2.84
CA VAL A 76 -5.19 -12.76 2.08
C VAL A 76 -4.09 -12.97 1.04
N TYR A 77 -3.59 -11.88 0.45
CA TYR A 77 -2.55 -11.90 -0.58
C TYR A 77 -1.21 -12.41 -0.05
N ILE A 78 -0.80 -11.99 1.15
CA ILE A 78 0.49 -12.36 1.73
C ILE A 78 0.39 -13.66 2.52
N ARG A 79 -0.75 -13.91 3.19
CA ARG A 79 -0.97 -15.15 3.95
C ARG A 79 -1.10 -16.38 3.03
N GLY A 80 -1.53 -16.18 1.78
CA GLY A 80 -1.61 -17.24 0.76
C GLY A 80 -2.73 -18.25 0.99
N GLU A 81 -3.92 -17.77 1.41
CA GLU A 81 -5.11 -18.63 1.55
C GLU A 81 -5.81 -18.93 0.23
#